data_AF-A0A962J2P2-F1
#
_entry.id   AF-A0A962J2P2-F1
#
_cell.length_a   1.000
_cell.length_b   1.000
_cell.length_c   1.000
_cell.angle_alpha   90.00
_cell.angle_beta   90.00
_cell.angle_gamma   90.00
#
_symmetry.space_group_name_H-M   'P 1'
#
loop_
_entity.id
_entity.type
_entity.pdbx_description
1 polymer ?
#
loop_
_entity_poly.entity_id
_entity_poly.type
_entity_poly.pdbx_seq_one_letter_code
_entity_poly.pdbx_strand_id
1 'polypeptide(L)'
;MQAQNLVICNVNHRKLGPIRDWSGANDVDGPWLIRHLKSMGANAIWFNPLTESTRIGYEDPRKDNQKVSRSLYAERQHFRFSRELSAHPDPNASGVARSFLDRMHIKHFNAQMAEEGMLVFSDKVFNHVARDNPIVQAETDEITALIRSCRERGLKWQYIVVDKHAEPQDQKPQVQPEFPDEDYQTKQIIGISYGREGEKPSEYCFKFCRNRDFDALNYHGMPDYDTVQINYASPQAYDFFVRGYQDGENFVPGYWKQTIDRDIDLGFTGLRLDIAYKVPPHWLSELIQHAHDSKPGMVTIAETLAGVEDVGARELIPRLADVKIIVDGQERPGIDHAMLSAPWLNLKDPHWFIDEVRQMQDISVYGGAGFPDNHDMETTIAQFASSLLEHDERPDKQPVIADICVRNYAIAALIGNAHYAQLGYELCADQVGVHKEDTDPASWRRFMEERPEGHPLNIAARMRQINEFKQSLNAPDAIFALQSVDWVGDNLARMNIALTDRETEEPVGTLELYLNNKPECGPVYMPQVCYEDVRQERAGLKASFDATRAGEPVTAWKAIFRRDPAYAPHAHHTAEVENEAKSHQHAHAYHS
;
A
#
# COMPACT_ATOMS: atom_id res chain seq x y z
N MET A 1 -9.21 11.88 -14.00
CA MET A 1 -8.65 10.51 -13.99
C MET A 1 -9.40 9.75 -12.91
N GLN A 2 -9.95 8.56 -13.18
CA GLN A 2 -10.84 7.88 -12.24
C GLN A 2 -10.03 7.18 -11.13
N ALA A 3 -9.93 7.82 -9.97
CA ALA A 3 -9.27 7.28 -8.78
C ALA A 3 -9.92 5.98 -8.25
N GLN A 4 -11.11 5.63 -8.74
CA GLN A 4 -11.93 4.54 -8.23
C GLN A 4 -11.50 3.15 -8.70
N ASN A 5 -11.17 2.97 -9.98
CA ASN A 5 -10.86 1.64 -10.54
C ASN A 5 -9.36 1.50 -10.79
N LEU A 6 -8.61 1.21 -9.74
CA LEU A 6 -7.15 1.12 -9.81
C LEU A 6 -6.69 -0.32 -10.06
N VAL A 7 -5.85 -0.48 -11.07
CA VAL A 7 -5.09 -1.70 -11.37
C VAL A 7 -3.63 -1.36 -11.18
N ILE A 8 -3.10 -1.71 -10.01
CA ILE A 8 -1.80 -1.25 -9.54
C ILE A 8 -0.77 -2.36 -9.71
N CYS A 9 0.40 -2.02 -10.24
CA CYS A 9 1.58 -2.86 -10.12
C CYS A 9 2.46 -2.33 -8.98
N ASN A 10 2.68 -3.14 -7.93
CA ASN A 10 3.68 -2.84 -6.91
C ASN A 10 5.06 -3.22 -7.44
N VAL A 11 6.01 -2.30 -7.31
CA VAL A 11 7.37 -2.44 -7.85
C VAL A 11 8.40 -2.22 -6.75
N ASN A 12 9.13 -3.30 -6.45
CA ASN A 12 10.42 -3.21 -5.78
C ASN A 12 11.47 -2.73 -6.79
N HIS A 13 11.94 -1.50 -6.65
CA HIS A 13 12.89 -0.91 -7.59
C HIS A 13 14.22 -1.68 -7.70
N ARG A 14 14.61 -2.49 -6.70
CA ARG A 14 15.79 -3.36 -6.79
C ARG A 14 15.65 -4.46 -7.85
N LYS A 15 14.42 -4.87 -8.19
CA LYS A 15 14.14 -5.78 -9.33
C LYS A 15 14.43 -5.13 -10.67
N LEU A 16 14.26 -3.83 -10.77
CA LEU A 16 14.43 -3.09 -12.03
C LEU A 16 15.89 -2.64 -12.24
N GLY A 17 16.60 -2.40 -11.15
CA GLY A 17 17.93 -1.81 -11.17
C GLY A 17 17.90 -0.27 -11.26
N PRO A 18 19.00 0.35 -11.71
CA PRO A 18 19.13 1.80 -11.84
C PRO A 18 17.98 2.44 -12.60
N ILE A 19 17.49 3.59 -12.14
CA ILE A 19 16.36 4.29 -12.78
C ILE A 19 16.61 4.67 -14.24
N ARG A 20 17.86 4.91 -14.61
CA ARG A 20 18.24 5.18 -16.00
C ARG A 20 17.89 4.04 -16.97
N ASP A 21 17.69 2.82 -16.47
CA ASP A 21 17.44 1.62 -17.27
C ASP A 21 15.94 1.41 -17.56
N TRP A 22 15.05 2.16 -16.90
CA TRP A 22 13.60 1.98 -17.05
C TRP A 22 12.77 3.27 -17.11
N SER A 23 13.34 4.41 -16.74
CA SER A 23 12.64 5.71 -16.78
C SER A 23 12.37 6.23 -18.19
N GLY A 24 13.07 5.74 -19.21
CA GLY A 24 12.93 6.21 -20.60
C GLY A 24 13.67 7.51 -20.92
N ALA A 25 14.26 8.21 -19.93
CA ALA A 25 14.90 9.50 -20.17
C ALA A 25 16.16 9.43 -21.06
N ASN A 26 16.72 8.23 -21.26
CA ASN A 26 17.85 7.95 -22.15
C ASN A 26 17.44 7.16 -23.40
N ASP A 27 16.16 6.84 -23.56
CA ASP A 27 15.66 5.93 -24.60
C ASP A 27 14.71 6.67 -25.54
N VAL A 28 14.93 6.52 -26.84
CA VAL A 28 14.05 7.09 -27.88
C VAL A 28 12.69 6.41 -27.92
N ASP A 29 12.62 5.15 -27.49
CA ASP A 29 11.38 4.37 -27.48
C ASP A 29 10.54 4.65 -26.22
N GLY A 30 11.04 5.49 -25.30
CA GLY A 30 10.39 5.78 -24.02
C GLY A 30 10.49 4.61 -23.02
N PRO A 31 9.91 4.76 -21.82
CA PRO A 31 10.07 3.80 -20.72
C PRO A 31 9.42 2.44 -21.01
N TRP A 32 10.23 1.38 -21.12
CA TRP A 32 9.74 0.00 -21.31
C TRP A 32 8.79 -0.44 -20.19
N LEU A 33 9.01 0.04 -18.96
CA LEU A 33 8.19 -0.32 -17.81
C LEU A 33 6.73 0.11 -18.02
N ILE A 34 6.48 1.30 -18.59
CA ILE A 34 5.12 1.76 -18.89
C ILE A 34 4.45 0.82 -19.90
N ARG A 35 5.17 0.42 -20.96
CA ARG A 35 4.64 -0.55 -21.95
C ARG A 35 4.30 -1.88 -21.30
N HIS A 36 5.17 -2.38 -20.42
CA HIS A 36 4.94 -3.61 -19.66
C HIS A 36 3.70 -3.51 -18.77
N LEU A 37 3.55 -2.43 -18.00
CA LEU A 37 2.36 -2.18 -17.16
C LEU A 37 1.07 -2.17 -18.00
N LYS A 38 1.06 -1.44 -19.12
CA LYS A 38 -0.08 -1.40 -20.04
C LYS A 38 -0.39 -2.78 -20.64
N SER A 39 0.62 -3.63 -20.85
CA SER A 39 0.44 -5.00 -21.34
C SER A 39 -0.41 -5.87 -20.39
N MET A 40 -0.39 -5.57 -19.09
CA MET A 40 -1.18 -6.24 -18.06
C MET A 40 -2.53 -5.56 -17.80
N GLY A 41 -2.80 -4.42 -18.44
CA GLY A 41 -3.97 -3.59 -18.15
C GLY A 41 -3.85 -2.78 -16.85
N ALA A 42 -2.63 -2.59 -16.33
CA ALA A 42 -2.40 -1.70 -15.21
C ALA A 42 -2.62 -0.23 -15.62
N ASN A 43 -3.15 0.57 -14.70
CA ASN A 43 -3.33 2.01 -14.84
C ASN A 43 -2.65 2.80 -13.69
N ALA A 44 -1.94 2.10 -12.82
CA ALA A 44 -1.19 2.68 -11.73
C ALA A 44 0.08 1.86 -11.43
N ILE A 45 1.10 2.55 -10.92
CA ILE A 45 2.29 1.93 -10.32
C ILE A 45 2.43 2.41 -8.88
N TRP A 46 2.84 1.50 -8.00
CA TRP A 46 3.27 1.82 -6.64
C TRP A 46 4.71 1.38 -6.47
N PHE A 47 5.61 2.31 -6.16
CA PHE A 47 6.97 1.96 -5.79
C PHE A 47 7.08 1.76 -4.28
N ASN A 48 7.71 0.67 -3.83
CA ASN A 48 8.26 0.59 -2.48
C ASN A 48 9.18 1.80 -2.21
N PRO A 49 9.52 2.13 -0.95
CA PRO A 49 10.34 3.30 -0.65
C PRO A 49 11.60 3.37 -1.51
N LEU A 50 11.78 4.50 -2.19
CA LEU A 50 12.87 4.73 -3.16
C LEU A 50 14.15 5.27 -2.50
N THR A 51 14.14 5.43 -1.18
CA THR A 51 15.12 6.20 -0.43
C THR A 51 16.26 5.32 0.11
N GLU A 52 17.31 5.93 0.65
CA GLU A 52 18.41 5.16 1.25
C GLU A 52 17.90 4.36 2.46
N SER A 53 17.99 3.03 2.39
CA SER A 53 17.65 2.13 3.49
C SER A 53 18.72 2.10 4.59
N THR A 54 18.33 1.58 5.75
CA THR A 54 19.19 1.29 6.90
C THR A 54 20.46 0.52 6.52
N ARG A 55 21.55 0.76 7.26
CA ARG A 55 22.78 -0.05 7.19
C ARG A 55 22.85 -1.09 8.30
N ILE A 56 21.93 -1.04 9.25
CA ILE A 56 21.82 -2.00 10.34
C ILE A 56 21.13 -3.24 9.79
N GLY A 57 21.69 -4.40 10.11
CA GLY A 57 21.02 -5.68 9.90
C GLY A 57 20.62 -6.25 11.25
N TYR A 58 19.56 -7.05 11.26
CA TYR A 58 19.03 -7.71 12.45
C TYR A 58 18.73 -9.18 12.13
N GLU A 59 18.54 -9.99 13.18
CA GLU A 59 18.11 -11.39 13.03
C GLU A 59 16.59 -11.41 12.90
N ASP A 60 16.07 -11.89 11.76
CA ASP A 60 14.62 -11.96 11.54
C ASP A 60 14.08 -13.30 12.05
N PRO A 61 13.29 -13.30 13.15
CA PRO A 61 12.74 -14.54 13.68
C PRO A 61 11.80 -15.25 12.70
N ARG A 62 11.21 -14.53 11.73
CA ARG A 62 10.35 -15.10 10.68
C ARG A 62 11.15 -15.83 9.60
N LYS A 63 12.46 -15.60 9.53
CA LYS A 63 13.38 -16.26 8.60
C LYS A 63 14.36 -17.17 9.35
N ASP A 64 13.89 -17.90 10.36
CA ASP A 64 14.73 -18.78 11.20
C ASP A 64 15.93 -18.04 11.84
N ASN A 65 15.74 -16.79 12.26
CA ASN A 65 16.78 -15.88 12.78
C ASN A 65 17.92 -15.61 11.80
N GLN A 66 17.68 -15.76 10.49
CA GLN A 66 18.64 -15.32 9.49
C GLN A 66 18.87 -13.82 9.61
N LYS A 67 20.13 -13.42 9.46
CA LYS A 67 20.49 -12.00 9.44
C LYS A 67 20.02 -11.38 8.14
N VAL A 68 19.00 -10.53 8.22
CA VAL A 68 18.52 -9.71 7.10
C VAL A 68 19.05 -8.30 7.25
N SER A 69 19.11 -7.56 6.13
CA SER A 69 19.55 -6.18 6.16
C SER A 69 18.82 -5.32 5.14
N ARG A 70 18.90 -4.00 5.31
CA ARG A 70 18.53 -3.03 4.28
C ARG A 70 17.08 -3.19 3.81
N SER A 71 16.15 -3.43 4.73
CA SER A 71 14.72 -3.34 4.42
C SER A 71 14.43 -2.00 3.74
N LEU A 72 13.65 -2.01 2.65
CA LEU A 72 13.22 -0.77 2.00
C LEU A 72 12.41 0.13 2.94
N TYR A 73 11.71 -0.45 3.91
CA TYR A 73 10.86 0.27 4.87
C TYR A 73 11.64 0.89 6.03
N ALA A 74 12.87 0.41 6.29
CA ALA A 74 13.76 1.05 7.25
C ALA A 74 14.50 2.24 6.58
N GLU A 75 13.79 3.36 6.40
CA GLU A 75 14.28 4.55 5.68
C GLU A 75 15.29 5.36 6.50
N ARG A 76 16.55 5.40 6.04
CA ARG A 76 17.66 6.13 6.66
C ARG A 76 17.70 7.59 6.25
N GLN A 77 17.31 7.91 5.02
CA GLN A 77 17.31 9.28 4.51
C GLN A 77 16.15 9.51 3.54
N HIS A 78 15.01 10.00 4.05
CA HIS A 78 13.84 10.23 3.21
C HIS A 78 14.16 11.13 2.01
N PHE A 79 14.89 12.23 2.16
CA PHE A 79 15.16 13.17 1.05
C PHE A 79 16.24 12.72 0.04
N ARG A 80 16.71 11.48 0.12
CA ARG A 80 17.77 10.97 -0.74
C ARG A 80 17.40 9.61 -1.31
N PHE A 81 17.43 9.51 -2.64
CA PHE A 81 17.27 8.24 -3.32
C PHE A 81 18.36 7.23 -2.95
N SER A 82 17.96 5.95 -2.92
CA SER A 82 18.86 4.82 -2.74
C SER A 82 19.99 4.87 -3.77
N ARG A 83 21.20 4.44 -3.36
CA ARG A 83 22.32 4.30 -4.29
C ARG A 83 22.05 3.24 -5.36
N GLU A 84 21.21 2.25 -5.04
CA GLU A 84 20.85 1.14 -5.93
C GLU A 84 19.88 1.59 -7.03
N LEU A 85 19.12 2.67 -6.78
CA LEU A 85 18.24 3.31 -7.74
C LEU A 85 18.94 4.31 -8.67
N SER A 86 20.14 4.78 -8.29
CA SER A 86 20.80 5.94 -8.89
C SER A 86 20.93 5.88 -10.42
N ALA A 87 20.54 6.96 -11.10
CA ALA A 87 20.75 7.17 -12.52
C ALA A 87 22.22 7.35 -12.89
N HIS A 88 23.03 7.84 -11.95
CA HIS A 88 24.44 8.16 -12.19
C HIS A 88 25.27 6.90 -12.51
N PRO A 89 26.10 6.88 -13.57
CA PRO A 89 26.92 5.73 -13.95
C PRO A 89 28.04 5.42 -12.98
N ASP A 90 28.68 6.45 -12.42
CA ASP A 90 29.68 6.28 -11.36
C ASP A 90 29.02 6.12 -9.98
N PRO A 91 29.19 4.98 -9.29
CA PRO A 91 28.67 4.77 -7.94
C PRO A 91 29.32 5.68 -6.88
N ASN A 92 30.47 6.29 -7.19
CA ASN A 92 31.22 7.19 -6.30
C ASN A 92 30.93 8.67 -6.53
N ALA A 93 30.04 9.01 -7.47
CA ALA A 93 29.72 10.39 -7.76
C ALA A 93 29.22 11.16 -6.53
N SER A 94 29.49 12.47 -6.53
CA SER A 94 29.05 13.36 -5.46
C SER A 94 27.54 13.29 -5.24
N GLY A 95 27.10 13.49 -4.00
CA GLY A 95 25.67 13.40 -3.65
C GLY A 95 24.78 14.37 -4.43
N VAL A 96 25.31 15.55 -4.80
CA VAL A 96 24.57 16.59 -5.53
C VAL A 96 24.33 16.18 -6.98
N ALA A 97 25.39 15.82 -7.71
CA ALA A 97 25.28 15.41 -9.12
C ALA A 97 24.36 14.20 -9.28
N ARG A 98 24.50 13.23 -8.37
CA ARG A 98 23.63 12.06 -8.33
C ARG A 98 22.17 12.42 -8.07
N SER A 99 21.91 13.19 -7.01
CA SER A 99 20.54 13.58 -6.67
C SER A 99 19.86 14.38 -7.79
N PHE A 100 20.60 15.21 -8.53
CA PHE A 100 20.03 15.95 -9.66
C PHE A 100 19.55 14.99 -10.77
N LEU A 101 20.42 14.06 -11.19
CA LEU A 101 20.06 13.07 -12.22
C LEU A 101 18.92 12.17 -11.77
N ASP A 102 18.97 11.65 -10.54
CA ASP A 102 17.91 10.77 -10.02
C ASP A 102 16.54 11.47 -10.04
N ARG A 103 16.48 12.74 -9.61
CA ARG A 103 15.26 13.56 -9.66
C ARG A 103 14.78 13.79 -11.09
N MET A 104 15.69 14.11 -12.03
CA MET A 104 15.36 14.31 -13.43
C MET A 104 14.74 13.04 -14.04
N HIS A 105 15.32 11.87 -13.77
CA HIS A 105 14.83 10.60 -14.27
C HIS A 105 13.46 10.22 -13.68
N ILE A 106 13.24 10.40 -12.36
CA ILE A 106 11.92 10.18 -11.74
C ILE A 106 10.87 11.13 -12.34
N LYS A 107 11.18 12.44 -12.44
CA LYS A 107 10.24 13.41 -13.01
C LYS A 107 9.87 13.08 -14.45
N HIS A 108 10.86 12.69 -15.26
CA HIS A 108 10.60 12.28 -16.64
C HIS A 108 9.70 11.04 -16.69
N PHE A 109 9.99 10.00 -15.90
CA PHE A 109 9.13 8.80 -15.83
C PHE A 109 7.70 9.12 -15.39
N ASN A 110 7.54 9.93 -14.33
CA ASN A 110 6.24 10.32 -13.82
C ASN A 110 5.44 11.18 -14.81
N ALA A 111 6.12 12.05 -15.58
CA ALA A 111 5.48 12.81 -16.65
C ALA A 111 4.97 11.89 -17.77
N GLN A 112 5.76 10.90 -18.18
CA GLN A 112 5.35 9.89 -19.17
C GLN A 112 4.17 9.04 -18.67
N MET A 113 4.16 8.67 -17.38
CA MET A 113 3.00 7.99 -16.77
C MET A 113 1.74 8.86 -16.82
N ALA A 114 1.87 10.16 -16.52
CA ALA A 114 0.75 11.10 -16.58
C ALA A 114 0.22 11.31 -18.00
N GLU A 115 1.10 11.39 -19.01
CA GLU A 115 0.72 11.44 -20.43
C GLU A 115 -0.10 10.21 -20.86
N GLU A 116 0.19 9.05 -20.26
CA GLU A 116 -0.52 7.79 -20.48
C GLU A 116 -1.77 7.64 -19.60
N GLY A 117 -2.13 8.67 -18.83
CA GLY A 117 -3.29 8.66 -17.94
C GLY A 117 -3.15 7.72 -16.76
N MET A 118 -1.92 7.41 -16.34
CA MET A 118 -1.62 6.49 -15.25
C MET A 118 -1.20 7.22 -13.98
N LEU A 119 -1.48 6.60 -12.83
CA LEU A 119 -1.08 7.12 -11.51
C LEU A 119 0.27 6.55 -11.05
N VAL A 120 1.02 7.35 -10.29
CA VAL A 120 2.26 6.94 -9.64
C VAL A 120 2.15 7.18 -8.14
N PHE A 121 2.25 6.10 -7.37
CA PHE A 121 2.21 6.13 -5.91
C PHE A 121 3.61 6.07 -5.32
N SER A 122 3.88 6.97 -4.37
CA SER A 122 5.00 6.82 -3.44
C SER A 122 4.53 6.05 -2.22
N ASP A 123 5.33 5.11 -1.73
CA ASP A 123 5.15 4.54 -0.40
C ASP A 123 5.51 5.57 0.68
N LYS A 124 4.74 5.59 1.76
CA LYS A 124 4.87 6.52 2.88
C LYS A 124 4.87 5.78 4.20
N VAL A 125 6.06 5.71 4.80
CA VAL A 125 6.30 5.15 6.12
C VAL A 125 6.30 6.28 7.15
N PHE A 126 5.15 6.54 7.77
CA PHE A 126 5.03 7.58 8.81
C PHE A 126 5.21 7.06 10.24
N ASN A 127 5.30 5.74 10.40
CA ASN A 127 5.25 5.08 11.70
C ASN A 127 6.60 4.77 12.34
N HIS A 128 7.65 4.74 11.54
CA HIS A 128 9.02 4.57 12.02
C HIS A 128 10.02 5.18 11.04
N VAL A 129 11.28 5.23 11.45
CA VAL A 129 12.44 5.52 10.59
C VAL A 129 13.53 4.50 10.85
N ALA A 130 14.57 4.44 10.01
CA ALA A 130 15.73 3.60 10.32
C ALA A 130 16.40 4.04 11.65
N ARG A 131 16.92 3.08 12.41
CA ARG A 131 17.68 3.36 13.63
C ARG A 131 18.94 4.19 13.39
N ASP A 132 19.59 4.03 12.24
CA ASP A 132 20.75 4.83 11.83
C ASP A 132 20.38 6.10 11.04
N ASN A 133 19.11 6.53 11.11
CA ASN A 133 18.66 7.79 10.55
C ASN A 133 19.29 8.98 11.32
N PRO A 134 19.86 10.00 10.64
CA PRO A 134 20.47 11.15 11.30
C PRO A 134 19.59 11.86 12.34
N ILE A 135 18.27 11.88 12.17
CA ILE A 135 17.37 12.53 13.14
C ILE A 135 17.26 11.75 14.46
N VAL A 136 17.42 10.42 14.43
CA VAL A 136 17.47 9.57 15.63
C VAL A 136 18.79 9.79 16.38
N GLN A 137 19.89 9.87 15.63
CA GLN A 137 21.21 10.16 16.21
C GLN A 137 21.23 11.55 16.85
N ALA A 138 20.71 12.57 16.15
CA ALA A 138 20.65 13.93 16.67
C ALA A 138 19.91 14.00 18.00
N GLU A 139 18.74 13.37 18.11
CA GLU A 139 18.03 13.31 19.39
C GLU A 139 18.81 12.54 20.46
N THR A 140 19.48 11.45 20.09
CA THR A 140 20.29 10.67 21.05
C THR A 140 21.44 11.51 21.62
N ASP A 141 22.07 12.32 20.77
CA ASP A 141 23.12 13.25 21.18
C ASP A 141 22.55 14.37 22.08
N GLU A 142 21.37 14.91 21.73
CA GLU A 142 20.64 15.91 22.52
C GLU A 142 20.29 15.39 23.93
N ILE A 143 19.73 14.18 24.03
CA ILE A 143 19.42 13.52 25.31
C ILE A 143 20.70 13.29 26.12
N THR A 144 21.76 12.78 25.49
CA THR A 144 23.04 12.51 26.16
C THR A 144 23.66 13.80 26.72
N ALA A 145 23.65 14.88 25.93
CA ALA A 145 24.14 16.18 26.35
C ALA A 145 23.30 16.76 27.50
N LEU A 146 21.97 16.61 27.43
CA LEU A 146 21.06 17.07 28.47
C LEU A 146 21.30 16.33 29.81
N ILE A 147 21.37 15.00 29.79
CA ILE A 147 21.64 14.20 31.00
C ILE A 147 23.00 14.55 31.60
N ARG A 148 24.04 14.76 30.76
CA ARG A 148 25.36 15.21 31.22
C ARG A 148 25.26 16.58 31.90
N SER A 149 24.60 17.54 31.26
CA SER A 149 24.38 18.89 31.80
C SER A 149 23.64 18.87 33.14
N CYS A 150 22.61 18.02 33.27
CA CYS A 150 21.90 17.83 34.53
C CYS A 150 22.85 17.33 35.64
N ARG A 151 23.68 16.32 35.35
CA ARG A 151 24.66 15.79 36.31
C ARG A 151 25.70 16.84 36.72
N GLU A 152 26.28 17.56 35.77
CA GLU A 152 27.29 18.60 36.02
C GLU A 152 26.74 19.77 36.85
N ARG A 153 25.47 20.11 36.66
CA ARG A 153 24.79 21.22 37.35
C ARG A 153 24.05 20.80 38.62
N GLY A 154 24.06 19.51 38.97
CA GLY A 154 23.31 18.96 40.10
C GLY A 154 21.79 19.10 39.96
N LEU A 155 21.26 19.09 38.73
CA LEU A 155 19.82 19.09 38.47
C LEU A 155 19.27 17.67 38.63
N LYS A 156 18.09 17.57 39.24
CA LYS A 156 17.32 16.31 39.27
C LYS A 156 16.49 16.24 37.99
N TRP A 157 16.28 15.03 37.47
CA TRP A 157 15.33 14.79 36.38
C TRP A 157 14.38 13.65 36.71
N GLN A 158 13.23 13.65 36.06
CA GLN A 158 12.12 12.70 36.21
C GLN A 158 11.56 12.39 34.82
N TYR A 159 10.98 11.20 34.65
CA TYR A 159 10.33 10.82 33.38
C TYR A 159 8.99 11.53 33.24
N ILE A 160 8.70 11.97 32.02
CA ILE A 160 7.35 12.39 31.63
C ILE A 160 6.72 11.20 30.92
N VAL A 161 5.56 10.74 31.40
CA VAL A 161 4.91 9.52 30.94
C VAL A 161 3.43 9.76 30.66
N VAL A 162 2.84 8.97 29.76
CA VAL A 162 1.40 8.93 29.51
C VAL A 162 0.88 7.51 29.66
N ASP A 163 -0.43 7.37 29.85
CA ASP A 163 -1.14 6.08 29.75
C ASP A 163 -1.30 5.69 28.28
N LYS A 164 -0.84 4.49 27.91
CA LYS A 164 -0.92 3.94 26.55
C LYS A 164 -2.35 3.64 26.10
N HIS A 165 -3.23 3.34 27.05
CA HIS A 165 -4.61 2.94 26.79
C HIS A 165 -5.59 4.10 26.85
N ALA A 166 -5.15 5.27 27.34
CA ALA A 166 -5.94 6.47 27.24
C ALA A 166 -6.04 6.93 25.78
N GLU A 167 -7.24 7.35 25.39
CA GLU A 167 -7.45 8.03 24.12
C GLU A 167 -6.53 9.25 24.00
N PRO A 168 -6.00 9.59 22.81
CA PRO A 168 -5.04 10.69 22.66
C PRO A 168 -5.47 12.02 23.30
N GLN A 169 -6.76 12.37 23.24
CA GLN A 169 -7.32 13.57 23.86
C GLN A 169 -7.36 13.53 25.40
N ASP A 170 -7.34 12.34 25.99
CA ASP A 170 -7.40 12.11 27.43
C ASP A 170 -6.03 11.83 28.06
N GLN A 171 -4.99 11.64 27.23
CA GLN A 171 -3.62 11.45 27.69
C GLN A 171 -3.12 12.70 28.44
N LYS A 172 -2.95 12.55 29.75
CA LYS A 172 -2.39 13.58 30.63
C LYS A 172 -0.96 13.20 31.00
N PRO A 173 0.05 14.01 30.61
CA PRO A 173 1.42 13.79 31.03
C PRO A 173 1.54 13.74 32.56
N GLN A 174 2.23 12.72 33.06
CA GLN A 174 2.56 12.54 34.47
C GLN A 174 4.07 12.55 34.63
N VAL A 175 4.56 13.20 35.69
CA VAL A 175 5.98 13.21 36.02
C VAL A 175 6.26 12.16 37.09
N GLN A 176 7.19 11.23 36.80
CA GLN A 176 7.52 10.11 37.68
C GLN A 176 9.04 10.05 37.93
N PRO A 177 9.50 9.92 39.19
CA PRO A 177 10.93 9.88 39.52
C PRO A 177 11.62 8.61 39.01
N GLU A 178 10.87 7.52 38.91
CA GLU A 178 11.32 6.21 38.45
C GLU A 178 10.30 5.65 37.45
N PHE A 179 10.74 4.72 36.61
CA PHE A 179 9.87 4.02 35.66
C PHE A 179 10.12 2.50 35.81
N PRO A 180 9.33 1.82 36.66
CA PRO A 180 9.52 0.40 36.94
C PRO A 180 9.14 -0.45 35.72
N ASP A 181 9.71 -1.66 35.62
CA ASP A 181 9.53 -2.50 34.43
C ASP A 181 8.06 -2.92 34.19
N GLU A 182 7.27 -3.01 35.27
CA GLU A 182 5.84 -3.29 35.22
C GLU A 182 5.01 -2.19 34.55
N ASP A 183 5.51 -0.94 34.54
CA ASP A 183 4.81 0.20 33.95
C ASP A 183 4.92 0.22 32.41
N TYR A 184 5.86 -0.50 31.79
CA TYR A 184 5.96 -0.53 30.31
C TYR A 184 4.73 -1.12 29.63
N GLN A 185 3.92 -1.91 30.32
CA GLN A 185 2.70 -2.48 29.74
C GLN A 185 1.61 -1.42 29.57
N THR A 186 1.52 -0.45 30.48
CA THR A 186 0.40 0.49 30.56
C THR A 186 0.82 1.93 30.31
N LYS A 187 2.11 2.26 30.42
CA LYS A 187 2.65 3.61 30.27
C LYS A 187 3.71 3.71 29.19
N GLN A 188 3.85 4.91 28.65
CA GLN A 188 4.85 5.27 27.64
C GLN A 188 5.65 6.48 28.10
N ILE A 189 6.97 6.41 28.00
CA ILE A 189 7.86 7.55 28.24
C ILE A 189 7.78 8.49 27.05
N ILE A 190 7.44 9.75 27.31
CA ILE A 190 7.34 10.81 26.29
C ILE A 190 8.41 11.89 26.46
N GLY A 191 9.18 11.90 27.56
CA GLY A 191 10.22 12.89 27.78
C GLY A 191 10.86 12.85 29.17
N ILE A 192 11.63 13.90 29.48
CA ILE A 192 12.19 14.15 30.81
C ILE A 192 11.87 15.58 31.27
N SER A 193 11.53 15.69 32.55
CA SER A 193 11.38 16.95 33.28
C SER A 193 12.59 17.13 34.18
N TYR A 194 13.24 18.30 34.18
CA TYR A 194 14.49 18.53 34.91
C TYR A 194 14.57 19.94 35.51
N GLY A 195 15.19 20.07 36.68
CA GLY A 195 15.30 21.36 37.37
C GLY A 195 15.93 21.25 38.75
N ARG A 196 16.03 22.40 39.44
CA ARG A 196 16.38 22.45 40.86
C ARG A 196 15.11 22.35 41.71
N GLU A 197 15.29 21.86 42.92
CA GLU A 197 14.20 21.79 43.90
C GLU A 197 13.64 23.19 44.19
N GLY A 198 12.33 23.36 44.02
CA GLY A 198 11.65 24.65 44.19
C GLY A 198 11.64 25.57 42.96
N GLU A 199 12.30 25.21 41.86
CA GLU A 199 12.22 25.93 40.58
C GLU A 199 11.19 25.27 39.64
N LYS A 200 10.63 26.05 38.71
CA LYS A 200 9.79 25.49 37.64
C LYS A 200 10.68 24.59 36.75
N PRO A 201 10.36 23.29 36.61
CA PRO A 201 11.20 22.41 35.82
C PRO A 201 11.10 22.75 34.34
N SER A 202 12.19 22.48 33.62
CA SER A 202 12.23 22.46 32.16
C SER A 202 11.86 21.07 31.66
N GLU A 203 11.34 20.98 30.45
CA GLU A 203 10.88 19.72 29.86
C GLU A 203 11.57 19.49 28.50
N TYR A 204 11.82 18.23 28.19
CA TYR A 204 12.32 17.79 26.89
C TYR A 204 11.56 16.53 26.48
N CYS A 205 10.78 16.63 25.40
CA CYS A 205 9.96 15.52 24.93
C CYS A 205 10.64 14.77 23.78
N PHE A 206 10.50 13.46 23.75
CA PHE A 206 11.16 12.60 22.76
C PHE A 206 10.33 12.53 21.48
N LYS A 207 10.98 12.67 20.32
CA LYS A 207 10.41 12.43 18.99
C LYS A 207 10.23 10.93 18.74
N PHE A 208 11.09 10.10 19.33
CA PHE A 208 11.11 8.65 19.19
C PHE A 208 10.76 7.91 20.48
N CYS A 209 10.22 6.70 20.37
CA CYS A 209 9.98 5.83 21.52
C CYS A 209 11.30 5.44 22.18
N ARG A 210 11.41 5.63 23.50
CA ARG A 210 12.61 5.33 24.29
C ARG A 210 12.28 4.45 25.50
N ASN A 211 13.22 3.60 25.92
CA ASN A 211 13.19 2.97 27.25
C ASN A 211 13.75 3.91 28.33
N ARG A 212 13.79 3.44 29.59
CA ARG A 212 14.36 4.15 30.75
C ARG A 212 15.86 4.44 30.61
N ASP A 213 16.55 3.64 29.81
CA ASP A 213 17.99 3.78 29.53
C ASP A 213 18.23 4.70 28.31
N PHE A 214 17.16 5.28 27.76
CA PHE A 214 17.12 6.16 26.59
C PHE A 214 17.50 5.49 25.26
N ASP A 215 17.48 4.16 25.21
CA ASP A 215 17.62 3.42 23.95
C ASP A 215 16.39 3.61 23.08
N ALA A 216 16.62 3.78 21.79
CA ALA A 216 15.57 3.85 20.79
C ALA A 216 14.89 2.50 20.58
N LEU A 217 13.56 2.49 20.55
CA LEU A 217 12.74 1.29 20.46
C LEU A 217 12.04 1.18 19.10
N ASN A 218 11.93 -0.03 18.58
CA ASN A 218 11.05 -0.33 17.44
C ASN A 218 9.58 -0.44 17.89
N TYR A 219 8.69 -0.78 16.97
CA TYR A 219 7.26 -0.90 17.26
C TYR A 219 6.89 -2.05 18.21
N HIS A 220 7.75 -3.05 18.36
CA HIS A 220 7.62 -4.11 19.36
C HIS A 220 8.17 -3.71 20.74
N GLY A 221 8.67 -2.48 20.90
CA GLY A 221 9.31 -2.04 22.13
C GLY A 221 10.70 -2.65 22.35
N MET A 222 11.32 -3.22 21.31
CA MET A 222 12.65 -3.83 21.39
C MET A 222 13.74 -2.82 21.00
N PRO A 223 14.85 -2.75 21.76
CA PRO A 223 16.06 -2.10 21.27
C PRO A 223 16.72 -2.98 20.20
N ASP A 224 17.70 -2.41 19.50
CA ASP A 224 18.61 -3.06 18.54
C ASP A 224 18.00 -3.58 17.23
N TYR A 225 16.75 -3.21 16.94
CA TYR A 225 16.16 -3.40 15.63
C TYR A 225 16.67 -2.38 14.59
N ASP A 226 16.39 -2.62 13.31
CA ASP A 226 16.80 -1.72 12.22
C ASP A 226 15.91 -0.47 12.08
N THR A 227 14.78 -0.42 12.79
CA THR A 227 13.81 0.68 12.82
C THR A 227 13.63 1.25 14.23
N VAL A 228 13.14 2.49 14.29
CA VAL A 228 12.79 3.22 15.52
C VAL A 228 11.42 3.84 15.35
N GLN A 229 10.52 3.56 16.29
CA GLN A 229 9.14 4.01 16.26
C GLN A 229 9.01 5.50 16.63
N ILE A 230 8.11 6.20 15.95
CA ILE A 230 7.71 7.57 16.30
C ILE A 230 6.95 7.58 17.62
N ASN A 231 7.24 8.55 18.49
CA ASN A 231 6.54 8.72 19.76
C ASN A 231 5.25 9.52 19.57
N TYR A 232 4.17 8.86 19.16
CA TYR A 232 2.90 9.54 18.86
C TYR A 232 2.22 10.25 20.04
N ALA A 233 2.58 9.88 21.27
CA ALA A 233 2.11 10.53 22.48
C ALA A 233 2.90 11.82 22.83
N SER A 234 3.99 12.09 22.10
CA SER A 234 4.84 13.24 22.35
C SER A 234 4.40 14.45 21.53
N PRO A 235 4.10 15.60 22.17
CA PRO A 235 3.76 16.83 21.45
C PRO A 235 4.93 17.30 20.56
N GLN A 236 6.17 17.10 21.01
CA GLN A 236 7.36 17.44 20.24
C GLN A 236 7.52 16.57 19.00
N ALA A 237 7.09 15.29 19.06
CA ALA A 237 7.03 14.45 17.86
C ALA A 237 6.01 14.98 16.86
N TYR A 238 4.80 15.33 17.32
CA TYR A 238 3.75 15.89 16.47
C TYR A 238 4.18 17.19 15.79
N ASP A 239 4.75 18.12 16.55
CA ASP A 239 5.25 19.39 16.02
C ASP A 239 6.39 19.17 15.01
N PHE A 240 7.32 18.26 15.30
CA PHE A 240 8.44 17.99 14.39
C PHE A 240 7.99 17.29 13.11
N PHE A 241 7.15 16.25 13.20
CA PHE A 241 6.81 15.40 12.07
C PHE A 241 5.64 15.91 11.24
N VAL A 242 4.63 16.52 11.86
CA VAL A 242 3.36 16.84 11.18
C VAL A 242 3.14 18.35 11.13
N ARG A 243 3.07 19.02 12.28
CA ARG A 243 2.60 20.40 12.34
C ARG A 243 3.61 21.40 11.75
N GLY A 244 4.88 21.22 12.08
CA GLY A 244 5.92 22.23 11.92
C GLY A 244 6.10 23.09 13.18
N TYR A 245 7.19 23.86 13.23
CA TYR A 245 7.56 24.69 14.38
C TYR A 245 8.20 26.01 13.95
N GLN A 246 8.24 26.98 14.87
CA GLN A 246 8.94 28.25 14.66
C GLN A 246 10.41 28.11 15.09
N ASP A 247 11.33 28.47 14.22
CA ASP A 247 12.77 28.59 14.47
C ASP A 247 13.19 30.06 14.26
N GLY A 248 13.20 30.81 15.37
CA GLY A 248 13.37 32.26 15.35
C GLY A 248 12.19 32.95 14.63
N GLU A 249 12.48 33.61 13.51
CA GLU A 249 11.46 34.26 12.66
C GLU A 249 10.96 33.35 11.52
N ASN A 250 11.53 32.15 11.36
CA ASN A 250 11.21 31.25 10.27
C ASN A 250 10.27 30.14 10.74
N PHE A 251 9.23 29.86 9.95
CA PHE A 251 8.44 28.65 10.12
C PHE A 251 9.10 27.48 9.38
N VAL A 252 9.32 26.37 10.08
CA VAL A 252 9.82 25.11 9.52
C VAL A 252 8.63 24.14 9.39
N PRO A 253 8.21 23.74 8.18
CA PRO A 253 7.12 22.78 8.00
C PRO A 253 7.43 21.42 8.65
N GLY A 254 6.39 20.67 9.01
CA GLY A 254 6.55 19.32 9.57
C GLY A 254 7.36 18.41 8.62
N TYR A 255 8.21 17.57 9.19
CA TYR A 255 9.14 16.70 8.44
C TYR A 255 8.41 15.85 7.39
N TRP A 256 7.25 15.28 7.73
CA TRP A 256 6.44 14.48 6.79
C TRP A 256 5.75 15.32 5.72
N LYS A 257 5.33 16.55 6.02
CA LYS A 257 4.84 17.47 4.99
C LYS A 257 5.92 17.77 3.95
N GLN A 258 7.16 17.98 4.40
CA GLN A 258 8.30 18.17 3.49
C GLN A 258 8.56 16.92 2.60
N THR A 259 8.38 15.70 3.10
CA THR A 259 8.52 14.50 2.26
C THR A 259 7.39 14.36 1.25
N ILE A 260 6.17 14.79 1.60
CA ILE A 260 5.02 14.86 0.68
C ILE A 260 5.28 15.92 -0.41
N ASP A 261 5.74 17.11 -0.03
CA ASP A 261 6.08 18.19 -0.96
C ASP A 261 7.13 17.75 -1.98
N ARG A 262 8.15 17.00 -1.51
CA ARG A 262 9.15 16.40 -2.40
C ARG A 262 8.51 15.47 -3.43
N ASP A 263 7.57 14.62 -3.03
CA ASP A 263 6.96 13.66 -3.95
C ASP A 263 6.00 14.33 -4.93
N ILE A 264 5.29 15.37 -4.48
CA ILE A 264 4.51 16.24 -5.36
C ILE A 264 5.42 16.89 -6.41
N ASP A 265 6.57 17.47 -5.99
CA ASP A 265 7.56 18.06 -6.91
C ASP A 265 8.14 17.03 -7.90
N LEU A 266 8.27 15.77 -7.47
CA LEU A 266 8.71 14.66 -8.31
C LEU A 266 7.62 14.13 -9.25
N GLY A 267 6.39 14.63 -9.16
CA GLY A 267 5.28 14.26 -10.03
C GLY A 267 4.46 13.08 -9.56
N PHE A 268 4.64 12.57 -8.34
CA PHE A 268 3.78 11.54 -7.78
C PHE A 268 2.33 12.04 -7.67
N THR A 269 1.37 11.15 -7.92
CA THR A 269 -0.07 11.45 -7.94
C THR A 269 -0.84 10.66 -6.89
N GLY A 270 -0.18 9.76 -6.18
CA GLY A 270 -0.76 9.07 -5.05
C GLY A 270 0.23 8.76 -3.94
N LEU A 271 -0.32 8.44 -2.76
CA LEU A 271 0.40 8.02 -1.57
C LEU A 271 -0.13 6.65 -1.13
N ARG A 272 0.75 5.64 -1.04
CA ARG A 272 0.45 4.40 -0.33
C ARG A 272 0.94 4.58 1.11
N LEU A 273 0.07 4.41 2.09
CA LEU A 273 0.33 4.65 3.52
C LEU A 273 0.63 3.32 4.20
N ASP A 274 1.89 3.13 4.60
CA ASP A 274 2.39 1.93 5.27
C ASP A 274 1.82 1.78 6.68
N ILE A 275 1.27 0.59 6.97
CA ILE A 275 0.58 0.20 8.21
C ILE A 275 -0.20 1.37 8.83
N ALA A 276 -1.06 1.99 8.02
CA ALA A 276 -1.72 3.27 8.33
C ALA A 276 -2.46 3.22 9.67
N TYR A 277 -3.01 2.06 10.04
CA TYR A 277 -3.72 1.83 11.31
C TYR A 277 -2.85 2.06 12.57
N LYS A 278 -1.52 2.07 12.43
CA LYS A 278 -0.57 2.41 13.52
C LYS A 278 -0.34 3.92 13.67
N VAL A 279 -0.79 4.75 12.73
CA VAL A 279 -0.66 6.21 12.77
C VAL A 279 -1.93 6.81 13.38
N PRO A 280 -1.85 7.79 14.29
CA PRO A 280 -3.04 8.45 14.83
C PRO A 280 -3.90 9.10 13.72
N PRO A 281 -5.25 8.98 13.75
CA PRO A 281 -6.12 9.51 12.70
C PRO A 281 -5.95 11.00 12.44
N HIS A 282 -5.77 11.81 13.49
CA HIS A 282 -5.56 13.25 13.34
C HIS A 282 -4.23 13.60 12.67
N TRP A 283 -3.17 12.78 12.82
CA TRP A 283 -1.91 12.96 12.10
C TRP A 283 -2.10 12.66 10.62
N LEU A 284 -2.76 11.54 10.29
CA LEU A 284 -3.07 11.18 8.91
C LEU A 284 -3.98 12.22 8.25
N SER A 285 -5.02 12.68 8.95
CA SER A 285 -5.92 13.72 8.45
C SER A 285 -5.16 14.97 8.03
N GLU A 286 -4.24 15.46 8.87
CA GLU A 286 -3.45 16.65 8.56
C GLU A 286 -2.46 16.42 7.42
N LEU A 287 -1.81 15.26 7.36
CA LEU A 287 -0.86 14.94 6.28
C LEU A 287 -1.56 14.75 4.93
N ILE A 288 -2.72 14.08 4.92
CA ILE A 288 -3.52 13.87 3.71
C ILE A 288 -4.15 15.19 3.26
N GLN A 289 -4.68 16.00 4.19
CA GLN A 289 -5.17 17.34 3.87
C GLN A 289 -4.08 18.17 3.20
N HIS A 290 -2.87 18.19 3.78
CA HIS A 290 -1.73 18.91 3.20
C HIS A 290 -1.40 18.43 1.77
N ALA A 291 -1.44 17.12 1.53
CA ALA A 291 -1.22 16.55 0.21
C ALA A 291 -2.30 16.98 -0.79
N HIS A 292 -3.57 16.98 -0.38
CA HIS A 292 -4.72 17.39 -1.19
C HIS A 292 -4.72 18.89 -1.49
N ASP A 293 -4.42 19.73 -0.49
CA ASP A 293 -4.31 21.18 -0.65
C ASP A 293 -3.20 21.56 -1.64
N SER A 294 -2.09 20.82 -1.58
CA SER A 294 -0.92 21.04 -2.44
C SER A 294 -1.11 20.46 -3.85
N LYS A 295 -1.87 19.37 -3.97
CA LYS A 295 -2.18 18.70 -5.24
C LYS A 295 -3.60 18.11 -5.21
N PRO A 296 -4.61 18.86 -5.69
CA PRO A 296 -5.95 18.34 -5.85
C PRO A 296 -5.95 17.07 -6.70
N GLY A 297 -6.70 16.06 -6.27
CA GLY A 297 -6.75 14.75 -6.92
C GLY A 297 -5.62 13.79 -6.53
N MET A 298 -4.81 14.11 -5.51
CA MET A 298 -3.92 13.15 -4.86
C MET A 298 -4.73 11.94 -4.36
N VAL A 299 -4.33 10.72 -4.73
CA VAL A 299 -5.02 9.49 -4.33
C VAL A 299 -4.30 8.81 -3.16
N THR A 300 -5.03 8.37 -2.14
CA THR A 300 -4.46 7.67 -0.98
C THR A 300 -4.90 6.21 -0.88
N ILE A 301 -3.96 5.32 -0.56
CA ILE A 301 -4.25 3.90 -0.29
C ILE A 301 -3.68 3.56 1.08
N ALA A 302 -4.53 3.14 2.01
CA ALA A 302 -4.14 2.75 3.35
C ALA A 302 -3.87 1.25 3.44
N GLU A 303 -2.69 0.87 3.92
CA GLU A 303 -2.46 -0.50 4.37
C GLU A 303 -3.14 -0.73 5.73
N THR A 304 -4.06 -1.68 5.73
CA THR A 304 -4.92 -2.08 6.87
C THR A 304 -4.68 -3.53 7.28
N LEU A 305 -3.55 -4.11 6.87
CA LEU A 305 -3.23 -5.51 7.07
C LEU A 305 -2.59 -5.72 8.45
N ALA A 306 -3.41 -6.03 9.44
CA ALA A 306 -2.93 -6.38 10.78
C ALA A 306 -2.56 -7.87 10.84
N GLY A 307 -1.28 -8.16 11.11
CA GLY A 307 -0.82 -9.53 11.34
C GLY A 307 -1.41 -10.14 12.62
N VAL A 308 -1.63 -11.45 12.63
CA VAL A 308 -2.17 -12.18 13.80
C VAL A 308 -1.27 -12.10 15.05
N GLU A 309 0.01 -11.84 14.86
CA GLU A 309 1.00 -11.69 15.94
C GLU A 309 1.00 -10.30 16.57
N ASP A 310 0.39 -9.32 15.92
CA ASP A 310 0.31 -7.93 16.39
C ASP A 310 -0.94 -7.77 17.28
N VAL A 311 -0.84 -8.25 18.52
CA VAL A 311 -1.92 -8.22 19.51
C VAL A 311 -2.46 -6.79 19.66
N GLY A 312 -3.75 -6.60 19.40
CA GLY A 312 -4.40 -5.29 19.49
C GLY A 312 -4.40 -4.48 18.19
N ALA A 313 -3.71 -4.93 17.12
CA ALA A 313 -3.62 -4.19 15.86
C ALA A 313 -4.92 -4.12 15.09
N ARG A 314 -5.69 -5.21 15.08
CA ARG A 314 -6.96 -5.28 14.37
C ARG A 314 -7.99 -4.31 14.96
N GLU A 315 -7.90 -4.08 16.26
CA GLU A 315 -8.71 -3.12 17.03
C GLU A 315 -8.35 -1.68 16.70
N LEU A 316 -7.18 -1.43 16.11
CA LEU A 316 -6.80 -0.09 15.64
C LEU A 316 -7.45 0.23 14.30
N ILE A 317 -7.64 -0.74 13.40
CA ILE A 317 -8.15 -0.49 12.03
C ILE A 317 -9.43 0.37 11.98
N PRO A 318 -10.49 0.11 12.80
CA PRO A 318 -11.70 0.94 12.79
C PRO A 318 -11.47 2.44 12.98
N ARG A 319 -10.41 2.83 13.71
CA ARG A 319 -10.09 4.26 13.96
C ARG A 319 -9.77 5.03 12.68
N LEU A 320 -9.42 4.33 11.61
CA LEU A 320 -9.14 4.97 10.32
C LEU A 320 -10.38 5.63 9.72
N ALA A 321 -11.58 5.25 10.15
CA ALA A 321 -12.81 5.95 9.78
C ALA A 321 -12.82 7.42 10.27
N ASP A 322 -12.04 7.75 11.31
CA ASP A 322 -11.88 9.11 11.83
C ASP A 322 -10.89 9.96 11.02
N VAL A 323 -10.24 9.38 10.01
CA VAL A 323 -9.37 10.14 9.09
C VAL A 323 -10.26 10.93 8.13
N LYS A 324 -10.43 12.21 8.40
CA LYS A 324 -11.29 13.12 7.63
C LYS A 324 -10.49 14.25 7.01
N ILE A 325 -10.88 14.66 5.81
CA ILE A 325 -10.33 15.84 5.12
C ILE A 325 -11.48 16.68 4.55
N ILE A 326 -11.18 17.94 4.25
CA ILE A 326 -12.09 18.89 3.61
C ILE A 326 -11.69 19.01 2.14
N VAL A 327 -12.61 18.71 1.24
CA VAL A 327 -12.49 18.93 -0.21
C VAL A 327 -13.69 19.75 -0.65
N ASP A 328 -13.45 20.87 -1.33
CA ASP A 328 -14.49 21.79 -1.81
C ASP A 328 -15.49 22.24 -0.72
N GLY A 329 -14.99 22.41 0.51
CA GLY A 329 -15.78 22.83 1.67
C GLY A 329 -16.64 21.73 2.29
N GLN A 330 -16.54 20.48 1.83
CA GLN A 330 -17.23 19.33 2.38
C GLN A 330 -16.25 18.36 3.05
N GLU A 331 -16.64 17.84 4.21
CA GLU A 331 -15.89 16.78 4.88
C GLU A 331 -16.12 15.43 4.17
N ARG A 332 -15.05 14.67 3.97
CA ARG A 332 -15.09 13.30 3.44
C ARG A 332 -14.06 12.40 4.14
N PRO A 333 -14.14 11.06 4.02
CA PRO A 333 -13.02 10.20 4.39
C PRO A 333 -11.74 10.63 3.65
N GLY A 334 -10.62 10.72 4.37
CA GLY A 334 -9.32 11.08 3.80
C GLY A 334 -8.62 9.92 3.07
N ILE A 335 -9.05 8.69 3.35
CA ILE A 335 -8.53 7.49 2.70
C ILE A 335 -9.39 7.21 1.45
N ASP A 336 -8.77 7.05 0.28
CA ASP A 336 -9.51 6.72 -0.95
C ASP A 336 -9.74 5.22 -1.08
N HIS A 337 -8.73 4.40 -0.75
CA HIS A 337 -8.84 2.94 -0.71
C HIS A 337 -8.20 2.35 0.54
N ALA A 338 -8.76 1.27 1.08
CA ALA A 338 -8.16 0.52 2.18
C ALA A 338 -7.91 -0.94 1.79
N MET A 339 -6.74 -1.50 2.14
CA MET A 339 -6.34 -2.83 1.69
C MET A 339 -7.23 -3.95 2.27
N LEU A 340 -7.46 -5.00 1.48
CA LEU A 340 -8.22 -6.18 1.90
C LEU A 340 -7.29 -7.37 2.14
N SER A 341 -7.58 -8.19 3.14
CA SER A 341 -6.84 -9.41 3.48
C SER A 341 -7.15 -10.59 2.53
N ALA A 342 -7.29 -10.31 1.23
CA ALA A 342 -7.74 -11.25 0.20
C ALA A 342 -6.89 -12.54 0.07
N PRO A 343 -5.55 -12.53 0.22
CA PRO A 343 -4.76 -13.77 0.14
C PRO A 343 -5.11 -14.78 1.24
N TRP A 344 -5.63 -14.31 2.37
CA TRP A 344 -5.99 -15.13 3.51
C TRP A 344 -7.46 -15.58 3.49
N LEU A 345 -8.24 -15.18 2.48
CA LEU A 345 -9.64 -15.57 2.35
C LEU A 345 -9.79 -17.10 2.28
N ASN A 346 -10.44 -17.65 3.30
CA ASN A 346 -10.92 -19.02 3.29
C ASN A 346 -12.33 -19.09 2.70
N LEU A 347 -12.48 -19.60 1.48
CA LEU A 347 -13.78 -19.72 0.81
C LEU A 347 -14.81 -20.60 1.56
N LYS A 348 -14.35 -21.44 2.51
CA LYS A 348 -15.25 -22.24 3.37
C LYS A 348 -15.73 -21.50 4.62
N ASP A 349 -15.05 -20.43 5.00
CA ASP A 349 -15.40 -19.58 6.13
C ASP A 349 -15.18 -18.10 5.77
N PRO A 350 -16.06 -17.54 4.93
CA PRO A 350 -15.88 -16.21 4.34
C PRO A 350 -16.37 -15.08 5.26
N HIS A 351 -17.04 -15.39 6.38
CA HIS A 351 -17.81 -14.41 7.15
C HIS A 351 -16.95 -13.27 7.67
N TRP A 352 -15.77 -13.58 8.21
CA TRP A 352 -14.84 -12.56 8.71
C TRP A 352 -14.36 -11.60 7.60
N PHE A 353 -14.27 -12.10 6.36
CA PHE A 353 -13.80 -11.32 5.22
C PHE A 353 -14.92 -10.46 4.65
N ILE A 354 -16.17 -10.95 4.67
CA ILE A 354 -17.35 -10.13 4.37
C ILE A 354 -17.45 -8.94 5.34
N ASP A 355 -17.18 -9.17 6.62
CA ASP A 355 -17.15 -8.11 7.63
C ASP A 355 -15.98 -7.14 7.42
N GLU A 356 -14.81 -7.64 7.00
CA GLU A 356 -13.68 -6.78 6.60
C GLU A 356 -14.02 -5.89 5.40
N VAL A 357 -14.65 -6.44 4.35
CA VAL A 357 -15.06 -5.66 3.17
C VAL A 357 -15.99 -4.51 3.57
N ARG A 358 -16.95 -4.77 4.47
CA ARG A 358 -17.84 -3.72 5.00
C ARG A 358 -17.06 -2.68 5.80
N GLN A 359 -16.16 -3.11 6.67
CA GLN A 359 -15.32 -2.20 7.44
C GLN A 359 -14.47 -1.28 6.52
N MET A 360 -13.95 -1.79 5.40
CA MET A 360 -13.18 -0.95 4.46
C MET A 360 -14.05 0.11 3.76
N GLN A 361 -15.35 -0.14 3.60
CA GLN A 361 -16.31 0.84 3.09
C GLN A 361 -16.58 1.96 4.08
N ASP A 362 -16.52 1.68 5.39
CA ASP A 362 -16.64 2.71 6.43
C ASP A 362 -15.38 3.59 6.52
N ILE A 363 -14.22 3.05 6.17
CA ILE A 363 -12.91 3.70 6.30
C ILE A 363 -12.56 4.56 5.08
N SER A 364 -13.02 4.18 3.88
CA SER A 364 -12.50 4.72 2.62
C SER A 364 -13.58 5.14 1.63
N VAL A 365 -13.24 6.04 0.71
CA VAL A 365 -14.20 6.59 -0.25
C VAL A 365 -14.63 5.60 -1.32
N TYR A 366 -13.71 4.77 -1.80
CA TYR A 366 -14.00 3.80 -2.87
C TYR A 366 -14.01 2.35 -2.38
N GLY A 367 -13.74 2.10 -1.10
CA GLY A 367 -13.75 0.77 -0.51
C GLY A 367 -12.40 0.05 -0.60
N GLY A 368 -12.49 -1.27 -0.83
CA GLY A 368 -11.36 -2.17 -0.67
C GLY A 368 -10.35 -2.17 -1.84
N ALA A 369 -9.07 -2.37 -1.51
CA ALA A 369 -7.98 -2.68 -2.43
C ALA A 369 -7.48 -4.12 -2.21
N GLY A 370 -7.86 -5.05 -3.11
CA GLY A 370 -7.44 -6.45 -3.02
C GLY A 370 -6.00 -6.69 -3.53
N PHE A 371 -5.39 -7.79 -3.12
CA PHE A 371 -4.15 -8.28 -3.72
C PHE A 371 -4.07 -9.81 -3.62
N PRO A 372 -3.42 -10.48 -4.58
CA PRO A 372 -3.29 -11.94 -4.55
C PRO A 372 -2.16 -12.39 -3.62
N ASP A 373 -1.01 -11.71 -3.64
CA ASP A 373 0.07 -11.82 -2.66
C ASP A 373 0.89 -10.53 -2.61
N ASN A 374 1.70 -10.37 -1.55
CA ASN A 374 2.54 -9.19 -1.35
C ASN A 374 3.94 -9.59 -0.84
N HIS A 375 4.76 -8.58 -0.50
CA HIS A 375 6.19 -8.77 -0.22
C HIS A 375 6.44 -9.11 1.25
N ASP A 376 5.41 -9.04 2.08
CA ASP A 376 5.43 -9.42 3.49
C ASP A 376 5.02 -10.88 3.70
N MET A 377 4.49 -11.52 2.65
CA MET A 377 4.14 -12.94 2.70
C MET A 377 5.40 -13.80 2.66
N GLU A 378 5.49 -14.75 3.59
CA GLU A 378 6.57 -15.73 3.66
C GLU A 378 6.65 -16.63 2.41
N THR A 379 5.50 -16.87 1.78
CA THR A 379 5.37 -17.75 0.62
C THR A 379 4.41 -17.12 -0.38
N THR A 380 4.86 -16.96 -1.62
CA THR A 380 4.00 -16.51 -2.73
C THR A 380 2.97 -17.56 -3.09
N ILE A 381 1.90 -17.18 -3.79
CA ILE A 381 0.91 -18.16 -4.27
C ILE A 381 1.55 -19.18 -5.22
N ALA A 382 2.46 -18.73 -6.09
CA ALA A 382 3.13 -19.60 -7.03
C ALA A 382 4.06 -20.60 -6.32
N GLN A 383 4.77 -20.16 -5.27
CA GLN A 383 5.62 -21.03 -4.45
C GLN A 383 4.76 -22.05 -3.68
N PHE A 384 3.68 -21.62 -3.04
CA PHE A 384 2.73 -22.52 -2.36
C PHE A 384 2.18 -23.58 -3.32
N ALA A 385 1.72 -23.16 -4.49
CA ALA A 385 1.20 -24.07 -5.53
C ALA A 385 2.27 -25.04 -6.03
N SER A 386 3.52 -24.58 -6.17
CA SER A 386 4.64 -25.44 -6.57
C SER A 386 4.94 -26.50 -5.51
N SER A 387 4.95 -26.13 -4.23
CA SER A 387 5.13 -27.07 -3.11
C SER A 387 3.99 -28.08 -3.02
N LEU A 388 2.74 -27.67 -3.24
CA LEU A 388 1.58 -28.57 -3.26
C LEU A 388 1.72 -29.67 -4.34
N LEU A 389 2.37 -29.35 -5.46
CA LEU A 389 2.52 -30.22 -6.63
C LEU A 389 3.91 -30.87 -6.74
N GLU A 390 4.77 -30.72 -5.74
CA GLU A 390 6.17 -31.16 -5.81
C GLU A 390 6.28 -32.65 -6.14
N HIS A 391 5.47 -33.48 -5.47
CA HIS A 391 5.41 -34.93 -5.62
C HIS A 391 4.34 -35.44 -6.60
N ASP A 392 3.59 -34.54 -7.26
CA ASP A 392 2.66 -34.95 -8.32
C ASP A 392 3.47 -35.36 -9.57
N GLU A 393 3.11 -36.40 -10.31
CA GLU A 393 3.82 -36.80 -11.55
C GLU A 393 3.16 -36.22 -12.82
N ARG A 394 2.11 -35.39 -12.66
CA ARG A 394 1.37 -34.85 -13.80
C ARG A 394 2.23 -33.99 -14.72
N PRO A 395 2.02 -34.06 -16.05
CA PRO A 395 2.77 -33.24 -17.00
C PRO A 395 2.33 -31.77 -17.04
N ASP A 396 1.18 -31.42 -16.46
CA ASP A 396 0.52 -30.11 -16.53
C ASP A 396 0.67 -29.27 -15.25
N LYS A 397 1.69 -29.51 -14.42
CA LYS A 397 1.91 -28.73 -13.17
C LYS A 397 1.92 -27.22 -13.39
N GLN A 398 2.63 -26.75 -14.42
CA GLN A 398 2.74 -25.32 -14.70
C GLN A 398 1.40 -24.68 -15.06
N PRO A 399 0.60 -25.23 -15.99
CA PRO A 399 -0.79 -24.81 -16.19
C PRO A 399 -1.61 -24.76 -14.89
N VAL A 400 -1.50 -25.76 -14.02
CA VAL A 400 -2.23 -25.78 -12.73
C VAL A 400 -1.78 -24.64 -11.81
N ILE A 401 -0.47 -24.40 -11.68
CA ILE A 401 0.07 -23.27 -10.90
C ILE A 401 -0.47 -21.94 -11.44
N ALA A 402 -0.47 -21.78 -12.77
CA ALA A 402 -1.01 -20.60 -13.43
C ALA A 402 -2.51 -20.42 -13.17
N ASP A 403 -3.30 -21.50 -13.18
CA ASP A 403 -4.72 -21.46 -12.83
C ASP A 403 -4.96 -21.06 -11.37
N ILE A 404 -4.14 -21.55 -10.43
CA ILE A 404 -4.20 -21.13 -9.02
C ILE A 404 -3.89 -19.62 -8.91
N CYS A 405 -2.83 -19.14 -9.56
CA CYS A 405 -2.49 -17.71 -9.55
C CYS A 405 -3.62 -16.88 -10.15
N VAL A 406 -4.11 -17.24 -11.34
CA VAL A 406 -5.19 -16.49 -12.01
C VAL A 406 -6.48 -16.48 -11.20
N ARG A 407 -6.84 -17.57 -10.51
CA ARG A 407 -7.98 -17.59 -9.58
C ARG A 407 -7.83 -16.54 -8.47
N ASN A 408 -6.68 -16.50 -7.81
CA ASN A 408 -6.47 -15.57 -6.70
C ASN A 408 -6.34 -14.11 -7.19
N TYR A 409 -5.78 -13.88 -8.39
CA TYR A 409 -5.84 -12.57 -9.03
C TYR A 409 -7.27 -12.13 -9.32
N ALA A 410 -8.13 -13.04 -9.83
CA ALA A 410 -9.54 -12.74 -10.08
C ALA A 410 -10.29 -12.38 -8.79
N ILE A 411 -10.03 -13.09 -7.69
CA ILE A 411 -10.55 -12.73 -6.36
C ILE A 411 -10.11 -11.31 -6.00
N ALA A 412 -8.81 -11.04 -5.97
CA ALA A 412 -8.27 -9.73 -5.61
C ALA A 412 -8.82 -8.59 -6.49
N ALA A 413 -8.93 -8.82 -7.79
CA ALA A 413 -9.34 -7.81 -8.76
C ALA A 413 -10.84 -7.50 -8.71
N LEU A 414 -11.70 -8.47 -8.37
CA LEU A 414 -13.15 -8.35 -8.56
C LEU A 414 -13.94 -8.13 -7.26
N ILE A 415 -13.32 -8.26 -6.09
CA ILE A 415 -13.98 -8.05 -4.78
C ILE A 415 -13.94 -6.60 -4.29
N GLY A 416 -13.09 -5.75 -4.88
CA GLY A 416 -12.87 -4.38 -4.48
C GLY A 416 -12.70 -3.45 -5.68
N ASN A 417 -12.61 -2.15 -5.42
CA ASN A 417 -12.51 -1.10 -6.44
C ASN A 417 -11.09 -0.95 -6.97
N ALA A 418 -10.11 -1.05 -6.07
CA ALA A 418 -8.71 -1.16 -6.43
C ALA A 418 -8.22 -2.61 -6.28
N HIS A 419 -7.14 -2.92 -6.97
CA HIS A 419 -6.29 -4.05 -6.62
C HIS A 419 -4.86 -3.79 -7.00
N TYR A 420 -3.94 -4.51 -6.35
CA TYR A 420 -2.54 -4.50 -6.72
C TYR A 420 -1.98 -5.90 -6.84
N ALA A 421 -0.94 -6.05 -7.67
CA ALA A 421 -0.11 -7.24 -7.71
C ALA A 421 1.36 -6.81 -7.84
N GLN A 422 2.27 -7.63 -7.32
CA GLN A 422 3.69 -7.34 -7.40
C GLN A 422 4.22 -7.60 -8.80
N LEU A 423 5.23 -6.83 -9.20
CA LEU A 423 5.98 -7.13 -10.41
C LEU A 423 6.61 -8.52 -10.32
N GLY A 424 6.25 -9.37 -11.28
CA GLY A 424 6.58 -10.78 -11.37
C GLY A 424 5.43 -11.72 -11.00
N TYR A 425 4.33 -11.21 -10.43
CA TYR A 425 3.12 -12.01 -10.24
C TYR A 425 2.58 -12.54 -11.57
N GLU A 426 2.65 -11.71 -12.61
CA GLU A 426 2.26 -12.06 -13.98
C GLU A 426 3.11 -13.18 -14.58
N LEU A 427 4.26 -13.48 -13.98
CA LEU A 427 5.13 -14.58 -14.36
C LEU A 427 4.99 -15.76 -13.41
N CYS A 428 4.06 -15.74 -12.45
CA CYS A 428 4.00 -16.69 -11.34
C CYS A 428 5.35 -16.80 -10.62
N ALA A 429 6.00 -15.66 -10.34
CA ALA A 429 7.26 -15.63 -9.62
C ALA A 429 7.09 -16.25 -8.23
N ASP A 430 8.02 -17.11 -7.85
CA ASP A 430 8.05 -17.80 -6.56
C ASP A 430 8.85 -17.04 -5.50
N GLN A 431 9.38 -15.86 -5.85
CA GLN A 431 10.22 -15.03 -4.98
C GLN A 431 9.71 -13.59 -4.93
N VAL A 432 9.43 -13.14 -3.70
CA VAL A 432 9.09 -11.76 -3.34
C VAL A 432 9.86 -11.36 -2.10
N GLY A 433 10.03 -10.06 -1.91
CA GLY A 433 10.65 -9.54 -0.69
C GLY A 433 11.12 -8.09 -0.83
N VAL A 434 11.46 -7.51 0.32
CA VAL A 434 11.89 -6.11 0.46
C VAL A 434 13.33 -5.99 0.93
N HIS A 435 13.94 -7.09 1.40
CA HIS A 435 15.33 -7.06 1.81
C HIS A 435 16.23 -7.11 0.58
N LYS A 436 17.48 -6.68 0.75
CA LYS A 436 18.42 -6.60 -0.37
C LYS A 436 18.69 -7.98 -0.95
N GLU A 437 18.68 -8.98 -0.10
CA GLU A 437 19.00 -10.37 -0.41
C GLU A 437 17.87 -11.09 -1.16
N ASP A 438 16.65 -10.54 -1.12
CA ASP A 438 15.46 -11.19 -1.70
C ASP A 438 15.33 -10.98 -3.22
N THR A 439 16.01 -9.97 -3.80
CA THR A 439 15.78 -9.64 -5.21
C THR A 439 16.91 -8.86 -5.89
N ASP A 440 17.11 -9.11 -7.19
CA ASP A 440 18.08 -8.42 -8.02
C ASP A 440 17.63 -8.29 -9.50
N PRO A 441 18.23 -7.37 -10.29
CA PRO A 441 17.83 -7.15 -11.68
C PRO A 441 18.14 -8.30 -12.65
N ALA A 442 19.13 -9.15 -12.35
CA ALA A 442 19.42 -10.32 -13.18
C ALA A 442 18.35 -11.39 -13.00
N SER A 443 17.91 -11.63 -11.77
CA SER A 443 16.81 -12.54 -11.45
C SER A 443 15.52 -12.14 -12.17
N TRP A 444 15.17 -10.85 -12.18
CA TRP A 444 14.01 -10.35 -12.94
C TRP A 444 14.13 -10.60 -14.45
N ARG A 445 15.26 -10.23 -15.06
CA ARG A 445 15.50 -10.44 -16.49
C ARG A 445 15.41 -11.91 -16.87
N ARG A 446 15.95 -12.79 -16.03
CA ARG A 446 15.85 -14.23 -16.21
C ARG A 446 14.39 -14.71 -16.22
N PHE A 447 13.53 -14.23 -15.32
CA PHE A 447 12.11 -14.59 -15.37
C PHE A 447 11.45 -14.18 -16.69
N MET A 448 11.73 -12.97 -17.17
CA MET A 448 11.18 -12.47 -18.46
C MET A 448 11.66 -13.31 -19.65
N GLU A 449 12.92 -13.76 -19.65
CA GLU A 449 13.51 -14.61 -20.69
C GLU A 449 12.99 -16.05 -20.64
N GLU A 450 12.85 -16.63 -19.45
CA GLU A 450 12.40 -18.01 -19.25
C GLU A 450 10.89 -18.18 -19.41
N ARG A 451 10.12 -17.11 -19.17
CA ARG A 451 8.64 -17.12 -19.19
C ARG A 451 8.12 -16.08 -20.18
N PRO A 452 8.47 -16.18 -21.48
CA PRO A 452 7.99 -15.24 -22.49
C PRO A 452 6.46 -15.34 -22.66
N GLU A 453 5.89 -14.42 -23.43
CA GLU A 453 4.46 -14.48 -23.78
C GLU A 453 4.10 -15.86 -24.38
N GLY A 454 3.01 -16.45 -23.88
CA GLY A 454 2.57 -17.80 -24.25
C GLY A 454 3.16 -18.93 -23.40
N HIS A 455 4.16 -18.67 -22.55
CA HIS A 455 4.61 -19.64 -21.55
C HIS A 455 3.48 -19.91 -20.54
N PRO A 456 3.25 -21.17 -20.08
CA PRO A 456 2.14 -21.49 -19.17
C PRO A 456 2.11 -20.67 -17.88
N LEU A 457 3.28 -20.36 -17.31
CA LEU A 457 3.44 -19.52 -16.11
C LEU A 457 3.38 -18.00 -16.39
N ASN A 458 3.34 -17.56 -17.65
CA ASN A 458 3.11 -16.16 -17.97
C ASN A 458 1.60 -15.91 -18.10
N ILE A 459 1.02 -15.35 -17.05
CA ILE A 459 -0.42 -15.09 -16.92
C ILE A 459 -0.80 -13.63 -17.23
N ALA A 460 0.12 -12.82 -17.76
CA ALA A 460 -0.12 -11.40 -18.06
C ALA A 460 -1.36 -11.17 -18.93
N ALA A 461 -1.55 -11.98 -19.98
CA ALA A 461 -2.72 -11.90 -20.85
C ALA A 461 -4.04 -12.21 -20.10
N ARG A 462 -4.02 -13.17 -19.16
CA ARG A 462 -5.19 -13.54 -18.34
C ARG A 462 -5.50 -12.47 -17.30
N MET A 463 -4.47 -11.84 -16.71
CA MET A 463 -4.64 -10.68 -15.84
C MET A 463 -5.25 -9.51 -16.60
N ARG A 464 -4.74 -9.20 -17.80
CA ARG A 464 -5.32 -8.15 -18.67
C ARG A 464 -6.79 -8.42 -18.95
N GLN A 465 -7.17 -9.65 -19.29
CA GLN A 465 -8.58 -10.02 -19.52
C GLN A 465 -9.46 -9.77 -18.29
N ILE A 466 -8.98 -10.08 -17.08
CA ILE A 466 -9.71 -9.79 -15.84
C ILE A 466 -9.88 -8.28 -15.66
N ASN A 467 -8.83 -7.51 -15.93
CA ASN A 467 -8.86 -6.05 -15.80
C ASN A 467 -9.78 -5.39 -16.82
N GLU A 468 -9.72 -5.83 -18.09
CA GLU A 468 -10.63 -5.40 -19.16
C GLU A 468 -12.08 -5.77 -18.85
N PHE A 469 -12.31 -6.97 -18.30
CA PHE A 469 -13.65 -7.37 -17.84
C PHE A 469 -14.18 -6.43 -16.77
N LYS A 470 -13.39 -6.14 -15.72
CA LYS A 470 -13.78 -5.20 -14.66
C LYS A 470 -14.12 -3.81 -15.23
N GLN A 471 -13.30 -3.30 -16.14
CA GLN A 471 -13.56 -2.02 -16.82
C GLN A 471 -14.85 -2.07 -17.66
N SER A 472 -15.11 -3.19 -18.33
CA SER A 472 -16.30 -3.38 -19.18
C SER A 472 -17.63 -3.40 -18.41
N LEU A 473 -17.60 -3.57 -17.08
CA LEU A 473 -18.79 -3.45 -16.22
C LEU A 473 -19.43 -2.06 -16.36
N ASN A 474 -18.66 -1.05 -16.79
CA ASN A 474 -19.09 0.34 -17.03
C ASN A 474 -19.90 0.87 -15.84
N ALA A 475 -19.30 0.70 -14.68
CA ALA A 475 -19.79 1.09 -13.37
C ALA A 475 -18.69 1.90 -12.67
N PRO A 476 -18.29 3.05 -13.25
CA PRO A 476 -17.12 3.79 -12.80
C PRO A 476 -17.25 4.24 -11.34
N ASP A 477 -18.48 4.55 -10.91
CA ASP A 477 -18.81 5.09 -9.59
C ASP A 477 -19.37 4.03 -8.61
N ALA A 478 -19.38 2.75 -9.00
CA ALA A 478 -19.89 1.68 -8.14
C ALA A 478 -18.87 1.21 -7.10
N ILE A 479 -19.31 0.99 -5.87
CA ILE A 479 -18.59 0.30 -4.81
C ILE A 479 -18.86 -1.20 -4.91
N PHE A 480 -17.80 -2.01 -4.84
CA PHE A 480 -17.89 -3.47 -4.83
C PHE A 480 -18.01 -3.98 -3.39
N ALA A 481 -19.01 -4.83 -3.14
CA ALA A 481 -19.31 -5.34 -1.80
C ALA A 481 -19.59 -6.84 -1.83
N LEU A 482 -18.66 -7.66 -1.34
CA LEU A 482 -18.89 -9.09 -1.17
C LEU A 482 -20.04 -9.34 -0.19
N GLN A 483 -21.09 -10.02 -0.64
CA GLN A 483 -22.30 -10.30 0.14
C GLN A 483 -22.31 -11.71 0.72
N SER A 484 -21.92 -12.70 -0.09
CA SER A 484 -21.88 -14.10 0.32
C SER A 484 -20.92 -14.93 -0.52
N VAL A 485 -20.53 -16.09 0.01
CA VAL A 485 -19.87 -17.16 -0.73
C VAL A 485 -20.67 -18.43 -0.53
N ASP A 486 -21.25 -18.95 -1.61
CA ASP A 486 -22.02 -20.18 -1.64
C ASP A 486 -21.23 -21.31 -2.32
N TRP A 487 -21.61 -22.55 -2.07
CA TRP A 487 -21.03 -23.72 -2.75
C TRP A 487 -21.99 -24.30 -3.78
N VAL A 488 -21.47 -24.51 -5.00
CA VAL A 488 -22.18 -25.11 -6.12
C VAL A 488 -21.58 -26.49 -6.37
N GLY A 489 -21.97 -27.46 -5.54
CA GLY A 489 -21.28 -28.75 -5.43
C GLY A 489 -20.01 -28.67 -4.59
N ASP A 490 -19.09 -29.64 -4.76
CA ASP A 490 -17.98 -29.82 -3.81
C ASP A 490 -16.77 -28.90 -4.04
N ASN A 491 -16.56 -28.44 -5.28
CA ASN A 491 -15.32 -27.78 -5.70
C ASN A 491 -15.53 -26.43 -6.42
N LEU A 492 -16.77 -25.96 -6.54
CA LEU A 492 -17.09 -24.67 -7.17
C LEU A 492 -17.67 -23.73 -6.12
N ALA A 493 -16.94 -22.67 -5.79
CA ALA A 493 -17.45 -21.59 -4.95
C ALA A 493 -18.12 -20.52 -5.84
N ARG A 494 -19.20 -19.92 -5.37
CA ARG A 494 -19.88 -18.78 -5.98
C ARG A 494 -19.84 -17.60 -5.02
N MET A 495 -19.06 -16.58 -5.35
CA MET A 495 -19.03 -15.31 -4.62
C MET A 495 -20.06 -14.35 -5.23
N ASN A 496 -20.94 -13.79 -4.41
CA ASN A 496 -21.92 -12.80 -4.83
C ASN A 496 -21.46 -11.42 -4.37
N ILE A 497 -21.25 -10.52 -5.34
CA ILE A 497 -20.68 -9.19 -5.11
C ILE A 497 -21.72 -8.17 -5.59
N ALA A 498 -22.20 -7.33 -4.67
CA ALA A 498 -23.09 -6.23 -5.02
C ALA A 498 -22.26 -5.05 -5.55
N LEU A 499 -22.80 -4.37 -6.56
CA LEU A 499 -22.29 -3.10 -7.07
C LEU A 499 -23.33 -2.03 -6.75
N THR A 500 -22.94 -1.04 -5.95
CA THR A 500 -23.81 0.06 -5.52
C THR A 500 -23.17 1.38 -5.93
N ASP A 501 -23.94 2.28 -6.54
CA ASP A 501 -23.48 3.60 -6.92
C ASP A 501 -23.12 4.40 -5.66
N ARG A 502 -21.90 4.92 -5.57
CA ARG A 502 -21.40 5.56 -4.35
C ARG A 502 -22.21 6.81 -3.96
N GLU A 503 -22.65 7.58 -4.95
CA GLU A 503 -23.26 8.90 -4.69
C GLU A 503 -24.75 8.78 -4.40
N THR A 504 -25.43 7.88 -5.10
CA THR A 504 -26.89 7.70 -4.97
C THR A 504 -27.28 6.55 -4.04
N GLU A 505 -26.33 5.69 -3.70
CA GLU A 505 -26.55 4.41 -3.01
C GLU A 505 -27.50 3.45 -3.77
N GLU A 506 -27.78 3.73 -5.05
CA GLU A 506 -28.64 2.89 -5.87
C GLU A 506 -27.91 1.62 -6.34
N PRO A 507 -28.60 0.47 -6.42
CA PRO A 507 -28.03 -0.75 -6.98
C PRO A 507 -27.66 -0.56 -8.47
N VAL A 508 -26.39 -0.82 -8.80
CA VAL A 508 -25.89 -0.84 -10.18
C VAL A 508 -26.06 -2.24 -10.78
N GLY A 509 -25.89 -3.27 -9.94
CA GLY A 509 -26.03 -4.65 -10.35
C GLY A 509 -25.35 -5.63 -9.40
N THR A 510 -25.25 -6.88 -9.83
CA THR A 510 -24.62 -7.96 -9.08
C THR A 510 -23.62 -8.67 -9.96
N LEU A 511 -22.43 -8.91 -9.43
CA LEU A 511 -21.38 -9.73 -10.00
C LEU A 511 -21.33 -11.07 -9.27
N GLU A 512 -21.57 -12.17 -9.98
CA GLU A 512 -21.32 -13.52 -9.49
C GLU A 512 -19.98 -14.03 -10.02
N LEU A 513 -19.08 -14.37 -9.11
CA LEU A 513 -17.77 -14.95 -9.42
C LEU A 513 -17.76 -16.43 -9.03
N TYR A 514 -17.66 -17.29 -10.03
CA TYR A 514 -17.54 -18.74 -9.88
C TYR A 514 -16.07 -19.14 -9.88
N LEU A 515 -15.61 -19.82 -8.83
CA LEU A 515 -14.20 -20.13 -8.59
C LEU A 515 -13.99 -21.63 -8.46
N ASN A 516 -13.04 -22.17 -9.22
CA ASN A 516 -12.56 -23.51 -8.96
C ASN A 516 -11.72 -23.47 -7.67
N ASN A 517 -12.26 -24.01 -6.58
CA ASN A 517 -11.59 -23.99 -5.28
C ASN A 517 -10.33 -24.88 -5.27
N LYS A 518 -10.28 -25.89 -6.14
CA LYS A 518 -9.16 -26.84 -6.24
C LYS A 518 -8.70 -27.03 -7.68
N PRO A 519 -8.05 -26.04 -8.32
CA PRO A 519 -7.53 -26.18 -9.68
C PRO A 519 -6.60 -27.39 -9.84
N GLU A 520 -5.89 -27.80 -8.78
CA GLU A 520 -5.05 -29.00 -8.74
C GLU A 520 -5.84 -30.30 -8.94
N CYS A 521 -7.14 -30.31 -8.65
CA CYS A 521 -8.03 -31.45 -8.88
C CYS A 521 -8.64 -31.45 -10.30
N GLY A 522 -8.21 -30.54 -11.17
CA GLY A 522 -8.70 -30.40 -12.53
C GLY A 522 -9.91 -29.46 -12.63
N PRO A 523 -10.46 -29.31 -13.86
CA PRO A 523 -11.57 -28.41 -14.12
C PRO A 523 -12.87 -28.86 -13.46
N VAL A 524 -13.69 -27.89 -13.04
CA VAL A 524 -15.04 -28.13 -12.49
C VAL A 524 -16.09 -27.62 -13.47
N TYR A 525 -17.16 -28.38 -13.70
CA TYR A 525 -18.23 -27.98 -14.61
C TYR A 525 -19.32 -27.23 -13.85
N MET A 526 -19.76 -26.09 -14.38
CA MET A 526 -20.96 -25.42 -13.86
C MET A 526 -22.19 -26.31 -14.07
N PRO A 527 -23.04 -26.53 -13.05
CA PRO A 527 -24.31 -27.20 -13.24
C PRO A 527 -25.19 -26.50 -14.27
N GLN A 528 -25.93 -27.30 -15.04
CA GLN A 528 -26.83 -26.80 -16.09
C GLN A 528 -27.83 -25.75 -15.56
N VAL A 529 -28.30 -25.89 -14.32
CA VAL A 529 -29.22 -24.92 -13.69
C VAL A 529 -28.60 -23.52 -13.59
N CYS A 530 -27.35 -23.41 -13.15
CA CYS A 530 -26.65 -22.12 -13.08
C CYS A 530 -26.46 -21.53 -14.48
N TYR A 531 -26.30 -22.37 -15.50
CA TYR A 531 -26.21 -21.93 -16.88
C TYR A 531 -27.55 -21.44 -17.45
N GLU A 532 -28.66 -22.10 -17.10
CA GLU A 532 -29.99 -21.73 -17.57
C GLU A 532 -30.46 -20.40 -16.98
N ASP A 533 -30.15 -20.12 -15.72
CA ASP A 533 -30.37 -18.82 -15.09
C ASP A 533 -29.62 -17.71 -15.86
N VAL A 534 -28.34 -17.94 -16.18
CA VAL A 534 -27.51 -17.02 -17.00
C VAL A 534 -28.06 -16.85 -18.41
N ARG A 535 -28.59 -17.92 -19.01
CA ARG A 535 -29.10 -17.90 -20.39
C ARG A 535 -30.47 -17.21 -20.49
N GLN A 536 -31.35 -17.37 -19.50
CA GLN A 536 -32.66 -16.70 -19.51
C GLN A 536 -32.51 -15.19 -19.33
N GLU A 537 -31.54 -14.73 -18.55
CA GLU A 537 -31.23 -13.31 -18.36
C GLU A 537 -30.44 -12.68 -19.51
N ARG A 538 -29.69 -13.48 -20.29
CA ARG A 538 -28.98 -13.02 -21.51
C ARG A 538 -29.87 -12.34 -22.54
N ALA A 539 -31.19 -12.55 -22.50
CA ALA A 539 -32.13 -11.82 -23.34
C ALA A 539 -32.13 -10.29 -23.06
N GLY A 540 -31.52 -9.82 -21.95
CA GLY A 540 -31.38 -8.41 -21.58
C GLY A 540 -29.95 -7.90 -21.32
N LEU A 541 -28.90 -8.73 -21.41
CA LEU A 541 -27.53 -8.34 -21.03
C LEU A 541 -26.66 -7.92 -22.24
N LYS A 542 -25.95 -6.79 -22.12
CA LYS A 542 -25.09 -6.22 -23.18
C LYS A 542 -23.64 -6.72 -23.21
N ALA A 543 -23.17 -7.43 -22.19
CA ALA A 543 -21.82 -8.01 -22.18
C ALA A 543 -21.76 -9.24 -21.27
N SER A 544 -21.29 -10.37 -21.80
CA SER A 544 -20.77 -11.48 -20.99
C SER A 544 -19.37 -11.76 -21.50
N PHE A 545 -18.34 -11.55 -20.67
CA PHE A 545 -16.98 -11.92 -21.01
C PHE A 545 -16.83 -13.42 -20.71
N ASP A 546 -16.30 -14.15 -21.69
CA ASP A 546 -16.33 -15.59 -21.81
C ASP A 546 -17.76 -16.16 -21.72
N ALA A 547 -18.48 -16.02 -22.84
CA ALA A 547 -19.83 -16.49 -22.94
C ALA A 547 -19.84 -18.01 -22.79
N THR A 548 -20.01 -18.48 -21.55
CA THR A 548 -20.16 -19.88 -21.21
C THR A 548 -21.10 -20.52 -22.22
N ARG A 549 -20.67 -21.65 -22.76
CA ARG A 549 -21.58 -22.67 -23.21
C ARG A 549 -21.86 -23.60 -22.03
N ALA A 550 -23.08 -24.10 -21.93
CA ALA A 550 -23.39 -25.24 -21.08
C ALA A 550 -22.32 -26.33 -21.31
N GLY A 551 -21.69 -26.79 -20.24
CA GLY A 551 -20.66 -27.82 -20.31
C GLY A 551 -19.22 -27.33 -20.53
N GLU A 552 -18.95 -26.02 -20.56
CA GLU A 552 -17.57 -25.54 -20.55
C GLU A 552 -16.97 -25.58 -19.13
N PRO A 553 -15.77 -26.17 -18.96
CA PRO A 553 -15.11 -26.27 -17.67
C PRO A 553 -14.73 -24.89 -17.09
N VAL A 554 -14.75 -24.79 -15.77
CA VAL A 554 -14.13 -23.73 -14.96
C VAL A 554 -12.77 -24.25 -14.51
N THR A 555 -11.69 -23.75 -15.11
CA THR A 555 -10.32 -24.14 -14.71
C THR A 555 -9.86 -23.33 -13.50
N ALA A 556 -10.04 -22.00 -13.54
CA ALA A 556 -9.69 -21.08 -12.47
C ALA A 556 -10.91 -20.29 -11.97
N TRP A 557 -11.55 -19.52 -12.86
CA TRP A 557 -12.67 -18.65 -12.53
C TRP A 557 -13.60 -18.45 -13.73
N LYS A 558 -14.83 -17.99 -13.46
CA LYS A 558 -15.78 -17.41 -14.42
C LYS A 558 -16.62 -16.34 -13.73
N ALA A 559 -17.11 -15.35 -14.46
CA ALA A 559 -17.95 -14.32 -13.88
C ALA A 559 -19.22 -14.05 -14.69
N ILE A 560 -20.30 -13.71 -14.00
CA ILE A 560 -21.57 -13.25 -14.57
C ILE A 560 -21.91 -11.92 -13.93
N PHE A 561 -22.11 -10.89 -14.75
CA PHE A 561 -22.59 -9.60 -14.28
C PHE A 561 -24.04 -9.38 -14.70
N ARG A 562 -24.89 -9.05 -13.74
CA ARG A 562 -26.29 -8.68 -13.93
C ARG A 562 -26.45 -7.21 -13.60
N ARG A 563 -26.66 -6.39 -14.64
CA ARG A 563 -26.96 -4.97 -14.43
C ARG A 563 -28.38 -4.81 -13.93
N ASP A 564 -28.58 -3.92 -12.97
CA ASP A 564 -29.93 -3.52 -12.56
C ASP A 564 -30.62 -2.79 -13.73
N PRO A 565 -31.78 -3.26 -14.21
CA PRO A 565 -32.49 -2.62 -15.32
C PRO A 565 -32.98 -1.20 -15.00
N ALA A 566 -33.11 -0.83 -13.72
CA ALA A 566 -33.44 0.52 -13.29
C ALA A 566 -32.22 1.46 -13.32
N TYR A 567 -30.99 0.92 -13.27
CA TYR A 567 -29.79 1.74 -13.28
C TYR A 567 -29.53 2.34 -14.67
N ALA A 568 -29.78 3.64 -14.79
CA ALA A 568 -29.32 4.44 -15.92
C ALA A 568 -28.03 5.15 -15.48
N PRO A 569 -26.86 4.84 -16.08
CA PRO A 569 -25.62 5.51 -15.71
C PRO A 569 -25.81 7.02 -15.86
N HIS A 570 -25.48 7.79 -14.82
CA HIS A 570 -25.64 9.23 -14.84
C HIS A 570 -24.88 9.82 -16.02
N ALA A 571 -25.61 10.43 -16.96
CA ALA A 571 -25.03 11.09 -18.14
C ALA A 571 -24.21 12.35 -17.79
N HIS A 572 -24.11 12.70 -16.51
CA HIS A 572 -23.49 13.94 -16.04
C HIS A 572 -21.96 13.94 -16.14
N HIS A 573 -21.29 12.79 -16.01
CA HIS A 573 -19.82 12.78 -16.04
C HIS A 573 -19.19 12.78 -17.45
N THR A 574 -19.87 12.25 -18.47
CA THR A 574 -19.31 12.26 -19.84
C THR A 574 -19.29 13.65 -20.47
N ALA A 575 -20.24 14.53 -20.13
CA ALA A 575 -20.29 15.88 -20.68
C ALA A 575 -19.20 16.81 -20.10
N GLU A 576 -18.86 16.69 -18.81
CA GLU A 576 -17.80 17.49 -18.19
C GLU A 576 -16.40 17.01 -18.59
N VAL A 577 -16.17 15.69 -18.63
CA VAL A 577 -14.86 15.15 -19.05
C VAL A 577 -14.58 15.43 -20.53
N GLU A 578 -15.59 15.38 -21.41
CA GLU A 578 -15.40 15.79 -22.81
C GLU A 578 -15.14 17.30 -22.96
N ASN A 579 -15.71 18.14 -22.08
CA ASN A 579 -15.48 19.59 -22.11
C ASN A 579 -14.11 19.97 -21.54
N GLU A 580 -13.64 19.30 -20.47
CA GLU A 580 -12.28 19.50 -19.94
C GLU A 580 -11.21 19.02 -20.94
N ALA A 581 -11.39 17.86 -21.57
CA ALA A 581 -10.48 17.35 -22.59
C ALA A 581 -10.39 18.29 -23.81
N LYS A 582 -11.51 18.88 -24.23
CA LYS A 582 -11.53 19.90 -25.30
C LYS A 582 -10.86 21.22 -24.87
N SER A 583 -10.99 21.61 -23.59
CA SER A 583 -10.36 22.82 -23.06
C SER A 583 -8.82 22.71 -23.00
N HIS A 584 -8.29 21.54 -22.65
CA HIS A 584 -6.84 21.28 -22.65
C HIS A 584 -6.25 21.15 -24.07
N GLN A 585 -7.01 20.63 -25.04
CA GLN A 585 -6.60 20.65 -26.45
C GLN A 585 -6.55 22.08 -27.03
N HIS A 586 -7.41 23.00 -26.56
CA HIS A 586 -7.37 24.41 -27.01
C HIS A 586 -6.26 25.23 -26.36
N ALA A 587 -5.83 24.89 -25.14
CA ALA A 587 -4.70 25.56 -24.49
C ALA A 587 -3.36 25.31 -25.20
N HIS A 588 -3.17 24.14 -25.84
CA HIS A 588 -1.96 23.83 -26.61
C HIS A 588 -1.89 24.51 -27.99
N ALA A 589 -3.01 25.01 -28.52
CA ALA A 589 -3.02 25.69 -29.83
C ALA A 589 -2.58 27.18 -29.76
N TYR A 590 -2.37 27.75 -28.57
CA TYR A 590 -1.98 29.16 -28.39
C TYR A 590 -0.48 29.39 -28.10
N HIS A 591 0.34 28.33 -28.11
CA HIS A 591 1.80 28.41 -27.92
C HIS A 591 2.61 27.77 -29.05
N SER A 592 2.17 27.96 -30.30
CA SER A 592 2.91 27.68 -31.53
C SER A 592 3.00 28.92 -32.42
#